data_AF-A0A954CQ47-F1
#
_entry.id   AF-A0A954CQ47-F1
#
_cell.length_a   1.000
_cell.length_b   1.000
_cell.length_c   1.000
_cell.angle_alpha   90.00
_cell.angle_beta   90.00
_cell.angle_gamma   90.00
#
_symmetry.space_group_name_H-M   'P 1'
#
loop_
_entity.id
_entity.type
_entity.pdbx_description
1 polymer ?
#
loop_
_entity_poly.entity_id
_entity_poly.type
_entity_poly.pdbx_seq_one_letter_code
_entity_poly.pdbx_strand_id
1 'polypeptide(L)'
;RRLIQAPFAREASRILKPGGLVKLATDHEDYAVQMESVFQADPDFEQTFRAVGDDAPEGVTNWEIKFRREGRVIHKFAFARKPRGSA
;
A
#
# COMPACT_ATOMS: atom_id res chain seq x y z
N ARG A 1 -3.30 17.35 -1.63
CA ARG A 1 -2.26 17.07 -0.60
C ARG A 1 -2.18 15.54 -0.43
N ARG A 2 -0.99 14.94 -0.45
CA ARG A 2 -0.79 13.47 -0.36
C ARG A 2 -0.67 13.03 1.11
N LEU A 3 -1.41 12.01 1.52
CA LEU A 3 -1.39 11.46 2.88
C LEU A 3 -0.14 10.59 3.12
N ILE A 4 0.21 9.76 2.15
CA ILE A 4 1.31 8.80 2.29
C ILE A 4 2.63 9.53 2.13
N GLN A 5 3.34 9.66 3.23
CA GLN A 5 4.61 10.35 3.41
C GLN A 5 5.41 9.64 4.50
N ALA A 6 6.72 9.87 4.60
CA ALA A 6 7.57 9.24 5.62
C ALA A 6 7.05 9.38 7.07
N PRO A 7 6.51 10.54 7.51
CA PRO A 7 5.94 10.64 8.86
C PRO A 7 4.74 9.72 9.09
N PHE A 8 3.92 9.48 8.05
CA PHE A 8 2.77 8.59 8.14
C PHE A 8 3.22 7.14 8.28
N ALA A 9 4.19 6.69 7.46
CA ALA A 9 4.73 5.34 7.55
C ALA A 9 5.33 5.06 8.93
N ARG A 10 6.13 5.99 9.46
CA ARG A 10 6.70 5.90 10.82
C ARG A 10 5.63 5.78 11.91
N GLU A 11 4.56 6.57 11.81
CA GLU A 11 3.49 6.51 12.80
C GLU A 11 2.69 5.20 12.68
N ALA A 12 2.46 4.73 11.45
CA ALA A 12 1.84 3.43 11.21
C ALA A 12 2.68 2.28 11.80
N SER A 13 4.01 2.31 11.66
CA SER A 13 4.90 1.27 12.21
C SER A 13 4.88 1.25 13.75
N ARG A 14 4.64 2.40 14.38
CA ARG A 14 4.52 2.55 15.85
C ARG A 14 3.25 1.93 16.41
N ILE A 15 2.14 2.02 15.67
CA ILE A 15 0.80 1.61 16.13
C ILE A 15 0.51 0.15 15.74
N LEU A 16 0.98 -0.30 14.57
CA LEU A 16 0.71 -1.65 14.08
C LEU A 16 1.47 -2.72 14.87
N LYS A 17 0.77 -3.80 15.19
CA LYS A 17 1.39 -5.02 15.72
C LYS A 17 2.32 -5.64 14.66
N PRO A 18 3.38 -6.38 15.08
CA PRO A 18 4.11 -7.26 14.16
C PRO A 18 3.15 -8.12 13.31
N GLY A 19 3.40 -8.18 12.00
CA GLY A 19 2.54 -8.85 11.01
C GLY A 19 1.31 -8.05 10.56
N GLY A 20 1.04 -6.89 11.16
CA GLY A 20 -0.04 -6.00 10.73
C GLY A 20 0.19 -5.50 9.29
N LEU A 21 -0.88 -5.45 8.49
CA LEU A 21 -0.82 -5.07 7.08
C LEU A 21 -1.30 -3.64 6.84
N VAL A 22 -0.52 -2.88 6.08
CA VAL A 22 -0.97 -1.65 5.42
C VAL A 22 -1.32 -2.00 3.98
N LYS A 23 -2.61 -1.89 3.63
CA LYS A 23 -3.09 -2.09 2.24
C LYS A 23 -3.35 -0.74 1.61
N LEU A 24 -2.77 -0.51 0.43
CA LEU A 24 -2.86 0.74 -0.31
C LEU A 24 -3.42 0.45 -1.70
N ALA A 25 -4.23 1.38 -2.21
CA ALA A 25 -4.72 1.35 -3.58
C ALA A 25 -4.79 2.78 -4.12
N THR A 26 -4.36 3.00 -5.35
CA THR A 26 -4.49 4.29 -6.04
C THR A 26 -4.53 4.10 -7.55
N ASP A 27 -5.30 4.94 -8.22
CA ASP A 27 -5.44 5.07 -9.68
C ASP A 27 -4.51 6.16 -10.25
N HIS A 28 -3.61 6.72 -9.44
CA HIS A 28 -2.65 7.75 -9.83
C HIS A 28 -1.24 7.18 -9.84
N GLU A 29 -0.64 7.03 -11.01
CA GLU A 29 0.67 6.40 -11.21
C GLU A 29 1.80 7.07 -10.39
N ASP A 30 1.97 8.38 -10.51
CA ASP A 30 2.98 9.13 -9.74
C ASP A 30 2.80 9.00 -8.23
N TYR A 31 1.56 8.84 -7.79
CA TYR A 31 1.28 8.65 -6.38
C TYR A 31 1.57 7.21 -5.95
N ALA A 32 1.29 6.22 -6.80
CA ALA A 32 1.63 4.83 -6.57
C ALA A 32 3.14 4.65 -6.36
N VAL A 33 3.95 5.24 -7.25
CA VAL A 33 5.42 5.24 -7.14
C VAL A 33 5.88 5.89 -5.83
N GLN A 34 5.26 7.03 -5.45
CA GLN A 34 5.58 7.68 -4.18
C GLN A 34 5.20 6.83 -2.97
N MET A 35 4.01 6.21 -2.97
CA MET A 35 3.55 5.36 -1.88
C MET A 35 4.52 4.19 -1.67
N GLU A 36 4.87 3.50 -2.76
CA GLU A 36 5.79 2.37 -2.72
C GLU A 36 7.17 2.80 -2.21
N SER A 37 7.72 3.89 -2.73
CA SER A 37 9.04 4.41 -2.31
C SER A 37 9.06 4.77 -0.82
N VAL A 38 7.98 5.36 -0.29
CA VAL A 38 7.88 5.73 1.13
C VAL A 38 7.93 4.49 2.03
N PHE A 39 7.18 3.44 1.70
CA PHE A 39 7.14 2.24 2.53
C PHE A 39 8.35 1.32 2.32
N GLN A 40 8.94 1.28 1.12
CA GLN A 40 10.18 0.54 0.86
C GLN A 40 11.39 1.15 1.58
N ALA A 41 11.41 2.48 1.76
CA ALA A 41 12.47 3.17 2.50
C ALA A 41 12.37 2.99 4.03
N ASP A 42 11.22 2.54 4.55
CA ASP A 42 11.02 2.35 5.99
C ASP A 42 11.47 0.94 6.40
N PRO A 43 12.47 0.80 7.29
CA PRO A 43 13.01 -0.50 7.68
C PRO A 43 12.01 -1.38 8.43
N ASP A 44 10.97 -0.80 9.07
CA ASP A 44 9.97 -1.53 9.85
C ASP A 44 8.91 -2.24 8.97
N PHE A 45 8.91 -2.00 7.66
CA PHE A 45 7.97 -2.61 6.73
C PHE A 45 8.66 -3.54 5.72
N GLU A 46 7.91 -4.55 5.31
CA GLU A 46 8.25 -5.47 4.23
C GLU A 46 7.12 -5.49 3.21
N GLN A 47 7.46 -5.38 1.93
CA GLN A 47 6.46 -5.48 0.88
C GLN A 47 6.04 -6.94 0.70
N THR A 48 4.75 -7.22 0.90
CA THR A 48 4.19 -8.57 0.80
C THR A 48 3.29 -8.75 -0.41
N PHE A 49 2.85 -7.65 -1.02
CA PHE A 49 1.97 -7.70 -2.18
C PHE A 49 2.15 -6.47 -3.08
N ARG A 50 2.12 -6.70 -4.39
CA ARG A 50 2.03 -5.67 -5.43
C ARG A 50 1.23 -6.21 -6.59
N ALA A 51 0.28 -5.42 -7.08
CA ALA A 51 -0.39 -5.66 -8.33
C ALA A 51 -0.79 -4.35 -9.01
N VAL A 52 -0.98 -4.42 -10.31
CA VAL A 52 -1.36 -3.28 -11.16
C VAL A 52 -2.46 -3.75 -12.12
N GLY A 53 -3.52 -2.97 -12.25
CA GLY A 53 -4.61 -3.27 -13.17
C GLY A 53 -5.37 -4.54 -12.79
N ASP A 54 -5.69 -5.36 -13.80
CA ASP A 54 -6.52 -6.56 -13.68
C ASP A 54 -5.83 -7.72 -12.94
N ASP A 55 -4.50 -7.65 -12.74
CA ASP A 55 -3.74 -8.62 -11.96
C ASP A 55 -3.94 -8.47 -10.45
N ALA A 56 -4.65 -7.43 -10.01
CA ALA A 56 -4.99 -7.25 -8.61
C ALA A 56 -6.11 -8.23 -8.18
N PRO A 57 -5.92 -9.05 -7.13
CA PRO A 57 -6.90 -10.04 -6.70
C PRO A 57 -8.21 -9.33 -6.35
N GLU A 58 -9.30 -9.95 -6.78
CA GLU A 58 -10.63 -9.35 -6.72
C GLU A 58 -11.07 -9.13 -5.27
N GLY A 59 -11.40 -7.88 -4.94
CA GLY A 59 -12.03 -7.50 -3.69
C GLY A 59 -13.18 -6.57 -4.02
N VAL A 60 -14.34 -7.15 -4.30
CA VAL A 60 -15.51 -6.51 -4.94
C VAL A 60 -16.05 -5.34 -4.09
N THR A 61 -15.42 -4.18 -4.18
CA THR A 61 -16.00 -2.92 -3.73
C THR A 61 -16.70 -2.27 -4.92
N ASN A 62 -17.81 -1.57 -4.68
CA ASN A 62 -18.58 -0.88 -5.74
C ASN A 62 -17.70 0.06 -6.60
N TRP A 63 -16.60 0.55 -6.05
CA TRP A 63 -15.62 1.37 -6.74
C TRP A 63 -14.86 0.59 -7.81
N GLU A 64 -14.32 -0.58 -7.48
CA GLU A 64 -13.52 -1.38 -8.42
C GLU A 64 -14.31 -1.81 -9.67
N ILE A 65 -15.61 -2.07 -9.53
CA ILE A 65 -16.52 -2.34 -10.66
C ILE A 65 -16.65 -1.12 -11.58
N LYS A 66 -16.78 0.08 -11.01
CA LYS A 66 -16.89 1.32 -11.78
C LYS A 66 -15.57 1.65 -12.50
N PHE A 67 -14.43 1.50 -11.82
CA PHE A 67 -13.11 1.81 -12.37
C PHE A 67 -12.72 0.87 -13.52
N ARG A 68 -13.05 -0.43 -13.44
CA ARG A 68 -12.84 -1.37 -14.55
C ARG A 68 -13.62 -0.96 -15.81
N ARG A 69 -14.85 -0.46 -15.65
CA ARG A 69 -15.67 0.04 -16.78
C ARG A 69 -15.09 1.31 -17.42
N GLU A 70 -14.33 2.08 -16.66
CA GLU A 70 -13.67 3.32 -17.12
C GLU A 70 -12.25 3.07 -17.68
N GLY A 71 -11.74 1.83 -17.65
CA GLY A 71 -10.41 1.48 -18.16
C GLY A 71 -9.25 2.04 -17.32
N ARG A 72 -9.49 2.38 -16.05
CA ARG A 72 -8.48 3.03 -15.19
C ARG A 72 -7.62 1.98 -14.49
N VAL A 73 -6.30 2.11 -14.65
CA VAL A 73 -5.32 1.23 -14.01
C VAL A 73 -5.24 1.54 -12.52
N ILE A 74 -5.47 0.54 -11.67
CA ILE A 74 -5.34 0.67 -10.21
C ILE A 74 -4.05 -0.02 -9.78
N HIS A 75 -3.22 0.69 -9.04
CA HIS A 75 -2.06 0.14 -8.35
C HIS A 75 -2.48 -0.26 -6.95
N LYS A 76 -2.20 -1.52 -6.56
CA LYS A 76 -2.45 -2.05 -5.22
C LYS A 76 -1.15 -2.54 -4.59
N PHE A 77 -0.98 -2.26 -3.30
CA PHE A 77 0.19 -2.66 -2.52
C PHE A 77 -0.24 -3.20 -1.15
N ALA A 78 0.54 -4.12 -0.59
CA ALA A 78 0.49 -4.41 0.84
C ALA A 78 1.90 -4.47 1.43
N PHE A 79 2.01 -3.87 2.62
CA PHE A 79 3.23 -3.89 3.43
C PHE A 79 2.91 -4.51 4.79
N ALA A 80 3.69 -5.49 5.21
CA ALA A 80 3.61 -6.09 6.53
C ALA A 80 4.61 -5.40 7.47
N ARG A 81 4.16 -5.12 8.70
CA ARG A 81 5.02 -4.63 9.76
C ARG A 81 5.95 -5.76 10.22
N LYS A 82 7.26 -5.64 9.98
CA LYS A 82 8.27 -6.62 10.40
C LYS A 82 8.35 -6.69 11.91
N PRO A 83 8.67 -7.83 12.55
CA PRO A 83 8.96 -7.89 13.99
C PRO A 83 10.00 -6.83 14.41
N ARG A 84 9.86 -6.26 15.61
CA ARG A 84 10.91 -5.40 16.16
C ARG A 84 11.97 -6.41 16.57
N GLY A 85 13.18 -6.32 16.00
CA GLY A 85 14.27 -7.21 16.40
C GLY A 85 14.34 -7.19 17.92
N SER A 86 14.21 -8.37 18.54
CA SER A 86 14.37 -8.52 19.97
C SER A 86 15.75 -7.98 20.33
N ALA A 87 15.79 -6.87 21.05
CA ALA A 87 16.99 -6.48 21.79
C ALA A 87 17.20 -7.47 22.94
#